data_AF-A0A8K0WWU2-F1
#
_entry.id   AF-A0A8K0WWU2-F1
#
_cell.length_a   1.000
_cell.length_b   1.000
_cell.length_c   1.000
_cell.angle_alpha   90.00
_cell.angle_beta   90.00
_cell.angle_gamma   90.00
#
_symmetry.space_group_name_H-M   'P 1'
#
loop_
_entity.id
_entity.type
_entity.pdbx_description
1 polymer ?
#
loop_
_entity_poly.entity_id
_entity_poly.type
_entity_poly.pdbx_seq_one_letter_code
_entity_poly.pdbx_strand_id
1 'polypeptide(L)'
;MAFDMTFLNTFCFALTVTAVAGTCLSSVSWEDPRVDVFGASSSSIWHKFYTGWDWQPSGSFEQIPAPDASCPSVSSWGAGRLDIVYVNASGGNVLHKYYEHSWGPSWEGVEDLGGNFTSLTTNSWGSGRLDIVARTPEGAYMHKAWTGSAWYPAGKGWEDFGGNFEGPPAAASWSAGRLDIVGVGAENGTLLHKYWQDGWSSWEDLKGGPFVGAPSITSWGPGRFDIWAVKDKDLNHLFWDGSQYRGWEKLGGVSQVPQVVHWNATKIDIIAKLDDGYFIKSWDGDSWNPADGWSPLASSFSSEPSVVAKRGTNFLSVFGIDKNSELRSQVWTGYDWQPAANKTWSLGLLKGSEVFRPEEL
;
A
#
# COMPACT_ATOMS: atom_id res chain seq x y z
N MET A 1 0.21 7.41 62.92
CA MET A 1 -0.19 8.02 61.64
C MET A 1 0.73 7.49 60.57
N ALA A 2 0.27 6.47 59.85
CA ALA A 2 0.94 5.97 58.66
C ALA A 2 0.55 6.90 57.51
N PHE A 3 1.55 7.47 56.82
CA PHE A 3 1.32 8.12 55.53
C PHE A 3 1.67 7.10 54.46
N ASP A 4 0.63 6.64 53.79
CA ASP A 4 0.67 5.79 52.61
C ASP A 4 1.10 6.66 51.42
N MET A 5 2.23 6.33 50.79
CA MET A 5 2.71 6.97 49.57
C MET A 5 2.46 6.01 48.41
N THR A 6 1.28 6.14 47.81
CA THR A 6 0.90 5.42 46.60
C THR A 6 1.05 6.33 45.38
N PHE A 7 1.83 5.82 44.41
CA PHE A 7 1.87 6.11 42.96
C PHE A 7 1.98 7.56 42.44
N LEU A 8 3.07 7.81 41.70
CA LEU A 8 3.00 8.02 40.25
C LEU A 8 4.41 7.85 39.63
N ASN A 9 4.71 6.65 39.12
CA ASN A 9 5.85 6.48 38.20
C ASN A 9 5.32 6.78 36.79
N THR A 10 5.44 8.04 36.38
CA THR A 10 5.23 8.46 34.99
C THR A 10 6.38 7.93 34.14
N PHE A 11 6.24 6.71 33.62
CA PHE A 11 7.06 6.27 32.48
C PHE A 11 6.45 6.85 31.21
N CYS A 12 6.87 8.06 30.87
CA CYS A 12 6.68 8.62 29.55
C CYS A 12 7.70 7.96 28.61
N PHE A 13 7.34 6.81 28.02
CA PHE A 13 8.02 6.31 26.83
C PHE A 13 7.46 7.06 25.62
N ALA A 14 7.93 8.29 25.40
CA ALA A 14 7.87 8.87 24.08
C ALA A 14 8.89 8.11 23.22
N LEU A 15 8.45 7.03 22.59
CA LEU A 15 9.19 6.44 21.49
C LEU A 15 9.05 7.41 20.32
N THR A 16 9.87 8.45 20.28
CA THR A 16 10.16 9.14 19.01
C THR A 16 10.91 8.13 18.17
N VAL A 17 10.17 7.34 17.39
CA VAL A 17 10.72 6.63 16.26
C VAL A 17 11.18 7.72 15.30
N THR A 18 12.47 8.05 15.34
CA THR A 18 13.12 8.69 14.21
C THR A 18 13.00 7.70 13.06
N ALA A 19 11.97 7.90 12.22
CA ALA A 19 11.82 7.18 10.98
C ALA A 19 13.13 7.31 10.21
N VAL A 20 13.81 6.20 9.98
CA VAL A 20 14.93 6.19 9.05
C VAL A 20 14.33 6.53 7.70
N ALA A 21 14.68 7.70 7.17
CA ALA A 21 14.34 8.08 5.80
C ALA A 21 14.76 6.95 4.84
N GLY A 22 13.81 6.36 4.12
CA GLY A 22 14.06 5.53 2.95
C GLY A 22 13.89 4.00 3.07
N THR A 23 12.78 3.47 3.62
CA THR A 23 12.51 2.01 3.55
C THR A 23 11.14 1.60 3.01
N CYS A 24 10.20 2.51 2.79
CA CYS A 24 8.90 2.14 2.23
C CYS A 24 8.78 2.52 0.76
N LEU A 25 8.18 1.60 0.01
CA LEU A 25 8.01 1.66 -1.43
C LEU A 25 6.54 1.53 -1.77
N SER A 26 6.12 2.32 -2.74
CA SER A 26 4.78 2.22 -3.31
C SER A 26 4.89 2.27 -4.82
N SER A 27 4.20 1.38 -5.51
CA SER A 27 4.25 1.29 -6.96
C SER A 27 2.86 1.17 -7.55
N VAL A 28 2.72 1.69 -8.76
CA VAL A 28 1.43 1.76 -9.47
C VAL A 28 1.67 1.72 -10.97
N SER A 29 0.69 1.22 -11.70
CA SER A 29 0.65 1.21 -13.16
C SER A 29 -0.69 1.78 -13.59
N TRP A 30 -0.68 2.77 -14.48
CA TRP A 30 -1.92 3.34 -15.01
C TRP A 30 -2.38 2.62 -16.29
N GLU A 31 -1.47 2.20 -17.16
CA GLU A 31 -1.67 1.44 -18.42
C GLU A 31 -0.31 0.92 -18.92
N ASP A 32 -0.30 -0.01 -19.88
CA ASP A 32 0.91 -0.40 -20.60
C ASP A 32 1.47 0.78 -21.42
N PRO A 33 2.78 1.09 -21.37
CA PRO A 33 3.83 0.36 -20.67
C PRO A 33 4.22 0.90 -19.28
N ARG A 34 3.45 1.83 -18.73
CA ARG A 34 3.83 2.63 -17.56
C ARG A 34 3.86 1.81 -16.26
N VAL A 35 4.98 1.95 -15.54
CA VAL A 35 5.09 1.57 -14.13
C VAL A 35 5.81 2.70 -13.39
N ASP A 36 5.28 3.10 -12.23
CA ASP A 36 5.83 4.14 -11.38
C ASP A 36 6.19 3.55 -10.03
N VAL A 37 7.31 4.00 -9.46
CA VAL A 37 7.76 3.64 -8.12
C VAL A 37 8.12 4.89 -7.33
N PHE A 38 7.62 4.93 -6.10
CA PHE A 38 7.74 6.02 -5.16
C PHE A 38 8.33 5.53 -3.85
N GLY A 39 8.98 6.44 -3.13
CA GLY A 39 9.25 6.27 -1.72
C GLY A 39 9.48 7.60 -1.03
N ALA A 40 9.48 7.59 0.30
CA ALA A 40 9.62 8.80 1.10
C ALA A 40 11.06 8.96 1.63
N SER A 41 11.52 10.21 1.65
CA SER A 41 12.69 10.68 2.38
C SER A 41 12.23 11.67 3.47
N SER A 42 13.17 12.23 4.24
CA SER A 42 12.85 13.26 5.24
C SER A 42 12.28 14.56 4.64
N SER A 43 12.53 14.83 3.35
CA SER A 43 12.21 16.12 2.73
C SER A 43 11.38 16.02 1.44
N SER A 44 11.25 14.82 0.88
CA SER A 44 10.67 14.62 -0.44
C SER A 44 10.08 13.22 -0.58
N ILE A 45 9.16 13.10 -1.52
CA ILE A 45 8.83 11.82 -2.13
C ILE A 45 9.71 11.70 -3.36
N TRP A 46 10.53 10.67 -3.44
CA TRP A 46 11.29 10.40 -4.64
C TRP A 46 10.45 9.55 -5.60
N HIS A 47 10.63 9.76 -6.89
CA HIS A 47 9.84 9.12 -7.94
C HIS A 47 10.72 8.71 -9.12
N LYS A 48 10.44 7.52 -9.66
CA LYS A 48 10.99 7.04 -10.93
C LYS A 48 9.95 6.24 -11.67
N PHE A 49 10.00 6.26 -13.00
CA PHE A 49 8.98 5.64 -13.82
C PHE A 49 9.55 5.00 -15.08
N TYR A 50 8.87 3.98 -15.58
CA TYR A 50 9.22 3.27 -16.80
C TYR A 50 8.36 3.76 -17.97
N THR A 51 9.00 4.13 -19.08
CA THR A 51 8.34 4.68 -20.28
C THR A 51 7.93 3.60 -21.29
N GLY A 52 8.31 2.34 -21.06
CA GLY A 52 8.27 1.28 -22.08
C GLY A 52 9.59 1.10 -22.83
N TRP A 53 10.51 2.04 -22.71
CA TRP A 53 11.84 1.97 -23.31
C TRP A 53 12.91 2.04 -22.23
N ASP A 54 12.76 2.97 -21.29
CA ASP A 54 13.74 3.28 -20.28
C ASP A 54 13.10 3.79 -18.98
N TRP A 55 13.93 3.85 -17.93
CA TRP A 55 13.55 4.44 -16.65
C TRP A 55 13.88 5.92 -16.64
N GLN A 56 12.94 6.73 -16.19
CA GLN A 56 13.03 8.17 -16.14
C GLN A 56 12.76 8.69 -14.71
N PRO A 57 13.50 9.72 -14.27
CA PRO A 57 14.65 10.32 -14.95
C PRO A 57 15.82 9.31 -15.09
N SER A 58 16.57 9.38 -16.20
CA SER A 58 17.63 8.38 -16.52
C SER A 58 18.81 8.39 -15.55
N GLY A 59 19.00 9.48 -14.81
CA GLY A 59 19.99 9.63 -13.74
C GLY A 59 19.40 9.39 -12.35
N SER A 60 19.34 10.46 -11.55
CA SER A 60 18.77 10.47 -10.20
C SER A 60 17.25 10.31 -10.22
N PHE A 61 16.66 10.24 -9.02
CA PHE A 61 15.23 10.22 -8.83
C PHE A 61 14.67 11.63 -8.90
N GLU A 62 13.46 11.78 -9.47
CA GLU A 62 12.68 13.00 -9.32
C GLU A 62 12.40 13.21 -7.81
N GLN A 63 12.63 14.41 -7.28
CA GLN A 63 12.46 14.73 -5.87
C GLN A 63 11.24 15.63 -5.68
N ILE A 64 10.06 15.02 -5.55
CA ILE A 64 8.80 15.71 -5.36
C ILE A 64 8.81 16.36 -3.95
N PRO A 65 8.64 17.69 -3.83
CA PRO A 65 8.61 18.36 -2.53
C PRO A 65 7.51 17.81 -1.63
N ALA A 66 7.91 17.22 -0.51
CA ALA A 66 7.00 16.60 0.46
C ALA A 66 7.70 16.46 1.82
N PRO A 67 7.92 17.58 2.54
CA PRO A 67 8.57 17.55 3.84
C PRO A 67 7.76 16.70 4.82
N ASP A 68 8.44 15.92 5.65
CA ASP A 68 7.86 15.05 6.67
C ASP A 68 6.82 14.05 6.13
N ALA A 69 6.94 13.62 4.87
CA ALA A 69 6.01 12.65 4.29
C ALA A 69 6.14 11.27 4.96
N SER A 70 4.99 10.69 5.35
CA SER A 70 4.90 9.26 5.58
C SER A 70 5.12 8.49 4.27
N CYS A 71 5.15 7.16 4.37
CA CYS A 71 5.04 6.29 3.20
C CYS A 71 3.81 6.69 2.37
N PRO A 72 3.97 6.99 1.08
CA PRO A 72 2.86 7.42 0.26
C PRO A 72 1.97 6.24 -0.11
N SER A 73 0.66 6.41 -0.09
CA SER A 73 -0.27 5.55 -0.80
C SER A 73 -0.50 6.14 -2.19
N VAL A 74 -0.33 5.31 -3.23
CA VAL A 74 -0.38 5.75 -4.62
C VAL A 74 -1.45 4.98 -5.37
N SER A 75 -2.24 5.70 -6.17
CA SER A 75 -3.33 5.14 -6.95
C SER A 75 -3.34 5.73 -8.36
N SER A 76 -3.94 4.98 -9.29
CA SER A 76 -4.27 5.47 -10.62
C SER A 76 -5.65 4.99 -11.03
N TRP A 77 -6.44 5.91 -11.56
CA TRP A 77 -7.78 5.65 -12.08
C TRP A 77 -7.90 5.77 -13.60
N GLY A 78 -6.78 6.02 -14.30
CA GLY A 78 -6.73 6.11 -15.75
C GLY A 78 -5.37 6.52 -16.29
N ALA A 79 -5.17 6.33 -17.60
CA ALA A 79 -3.95 6.73 -18.29
C ALA A 79 -3.57 8.18 -18.02
N GLY A 80 -2.29 8.41 -17.70
CA GLY A 80 -1.77 9.76 -17.46
C GLY A 80 -2.19 10.37 -16.13
N ARG A 81 -2.81 9.61 -15.23
CA ARG A 81 -3.21 10.05 -13.90
C ARG A 81 -2.53 9.25 -12.80
N LEU A 82 -1.91 9.95 -11.85
CA LEU A 82 -1.48 9.41 -10.56
C LEU A 82 -2.01 10.29 -9.44
N ASP A 83 -2.32 9.65 -8.33
CA ASP A 83 -2.69 10.31 -7.09
C ASP A 83 -1.76 9.78 -5.99
N ILE A 84 -1.04 10.68 -5.34
CA ILE A 84 -0.12 10.41 -4.23
C ILE A 84 -0.73 11.03 -2.98
N VAL A 85 -1.00 10.19 -1.99
CA VAL A 85 -1.60 10.62 -0.73
C VAL A 85 -0.70 10.15 0.41
N TYR A 86 -0.41 11.02 1.36
CA TYR A 86 0.44 10.70 2.50
C TYR A 86 0.00 11.45 3.75
N VAL A 87 0.38 10.92 4.91
CA VAL A 87 0.21 11.62 6.18
C VAL A 87 1.47 12.46 6.42
N ASN A 88 1.30 13.73 6.76
CA ASN A 88 2.40 14.53 7.28
C ASN A 88 2.76 14.06 8.69
N ALA A 89 3.96 13.51 8.88
CA ALA A 89 4.42 12.96 10.15
C ALA A 89 4.48 13.98 11.29
N SER A 90 4.64 15.28 11.01
CA SER A 90 4.70 16.33 12.05
C SER A 90 3.32 16.83 12.49
N GLY A 91 2.28 16.66 11.67
CA GLY A 91 0.95 17.23 11.94
C GLY A 91 -0.23 16.26 11.86
N GLY A 92 -0.04 15.05 11.34
CA GLY A 92 -1.11 14.06 11.13
C GLY A 92 -2.08 14.42 10.00
N ASN A 93 -1.90 15.54 9.30
CA ASN A 93 -2.75 15.92 8.18
C ASN A 93 -2.51 15.02 6.97
N VAL A 94 -3.57 14.71 6.23
CA VAL A 94 -3.45 14.03 4.94
C VAL A 94 -3.17 15.06 3.86
N LEU A 95 -2.12 14.83 3.11
CA LEU A 95 -1.69 15.65 1.99
C LEU A 95 -1.87 14.88 0.68
N HIS A 96 -2.30 15.58 -0.35
CA HIS A 96 -2.55 15.03 -1.68
C HIS A 96 -1.81 15.80 -2.77
N LYS A 97 -1.15 15.05 -3.65
CA LYS A 97 -0.52 15.54 -4.87
C LYS A 97 -0.91 14.62 -6.01
N TYR A 98 -1.02 15.15 -7.22
CA TYR A 98 -1.40 14.34 -8.38
C TYR A 98 -0.58 14.69 -9.61
N TYR A 99 -0.48 13.74 -10.54
CA TYR A 99 0.08 13.95 -11.87
C TYR A 99 -1.04 13.87 -12.90
N GLU A 100 -1.14 14.89 -13.75
CA GLU A 100 -1.99 14.90 -14.94
C GLU A 100 -1.34 15.78 -16.00
N HIS A 101 -0.47 15.19 -16.82
CA HIS A 101 0.51 15.86 -17.70
C HIS A 101 1.60 16.64 -16.95
N SER A 102 1.28 17.24 -15.81
CA SER A 102 2.21 17.86 -14.88
C SER A 102 1.77 17.63 -13.43
N TRP A 103 2.66 17.93 -12.48
CA TRP A 103 2.35 17.81 -11.05
C TRP A 103 1.43 18.94 -10.58
N GLY A 104 0.26 18.55 -10.09
CA GLY A 104 -0.71 19.43 -9.44
C GLY A 104 -0.64 19.35 -7.91
N PRO A 105 -1.08 20.41 -7.19
CA PRO A 105 -1.61 21.68 -7.72
C PRO A 105 -0.53 22.59 -8.33
N SER A 106 0.73 22.32 -8.03
CA SER A 106 1.92 22.81 -8.74
C SER A 106 3.11 21.92 -8.34
N TRP A 107 4.32 22.19 -8.86
CA TRP A 107 5.52 21.48 -8.42
C TRP A 107 5.77 21.58 -6.91
N GLU A 108 5.76 22.80 -6.35
CA GLU A 108 6.00 23.02 -4.91
C GLU A 108 4.72 22.94 -4.06
N GLY A 109 3.54 23.01 -4.69
CA GLY A 109 2.25 22.99 -4.01
C GLY A 109 1.79 21.57 -3.64
N VAL A 110 0.93 21.50 -2.62
CA VAL A 110 0.26 20.28 -2.18
C VAL A 110 -1.15 20.63 -1.68
N GLU A 111 -2.12 19.74 -1.88
CA GLU A 111 -3.46 19.90 -1.32
C GLU A 111 -3.49 19.36 0.12
N ASP A 112 -3.81 20.23 1.08
CA ASP A 112 -4.02 19.82 2.47
C ASP A 112 -5.48 19.42 2.69
N LEU A 113 -5.70 18.11 2.85
CA LEU A 113 -7.02 17.51 3.08
C LEU A 113 -7.40 17.48 4.57
N GLY A 114 -6.53 17.97 5.47
CA GLY A 114 -6.75 18.07 6.90
C GLY A 114 -6.71 16.74 7.65
N GLY A 115 -7.36 16.74 8.81
CA GLY A 115 -7.42 15.57 9.71
C GLY A 115 -6.23 15.42 10.65
N ASN A 116 -6.27 14.37 11.47
CA ASN A 116 -5.23 13.95 12.40
C ASN A 116 -5.17 12.42 12.35
N PHE A 117 -4.25 11.89 11.57
CA PHE A 117 -4.19 10.48 11.20
C PHE A 117 -2.79 9.90 11.39
N THR A 118 -2.72 8.59 11.55
CA THR A 118 -1.46 7.84 11.73
C THR A 118 -1.11 6.97 10.54
N SER A 119 -2.09 6.59 9.73
CA SER A 119 -1.92 5.76 8.54
C SER A 119 -3.11 5.91 7.60
N LEU A 120 -2.94 5.53 6.34
CA LEU A 120 -3.99 5.57 5.33
C LEU A 120 -3.78 4.53 4.23
N THR A 121 -4.83 4.32 3.45
CA THR A 121 -4.79 3.63 2.15
C THR A 121 -5.62 4.39 1.12
N THR A 122 -5.29 4.21 -0.15
CA THR A 122 -6.02 4.78 -1.28
C THR A 122 -6.51 3.67 -2.21
N ASN A 123 -7.66 3.91 -2.84
CA ASN A 123 -8.16 3.05 -3.91
C ASN A 123 -8.96 3.87 -4.92
N SER A 124 -9.20 3.30 -6.10
CA SER A 124 -10.15 3.85 -7.06
C SER A 124 -10.93 2.74 -7.73
N TRP A 125 -12.25 2.93 -7.82
CA TRP A 125 -13.14 2.06 -8.57
C TRP A 125 -13.38 2.47 -10.02
N GLY A 126 -12.78 3.58 -10.48
CA GLY A 126 -12.97 4.05 -11.85
C GLY A 126 -12.57 5.50 -12.07
N SER A 127 -12.61 5.91 -13.35
CA SER A 127 -12.18 7.24 -13.77
C SER A 127 -12.89 8.35 -13.00
N GLY A 128 -12.13 9.34 -12.54
CA GLY A 128 -12.63 10.45 -11.74
C GLY A 128 -12.97 10.08 -10.29
N ARG A 129 -12.62 8.89 -9.80
CA ARG A 129 -12.78 8.52 -8.39
C ARG A 129 -11.41 8.31 -7.73
N LEU A 130 -11.27 8.82 -6.52
CA LEU A 130 -10.25 8.38 -5.56
C LEU A 130 -10.90 8.28 -4.19
N ASP A 131 -10.67 7.20 -3.47
CA ASP A 131 -11.12 6.99 -2.10
C ASP A 131 -9.89 6.90 -1.19
N ILE A 132 -9.95 7.58 -0.05
CA ILE A 132 -8.93 7.58 0.99
C ILE A 132 -9.59 7.11 2.28
N VAL A 133 -9.02 6.09 2.90
CA VAL A 133 -9.39 5.66 4.25
C VAL A 133 -8.20 5.86 5.17
N ALA A 134 -8.37 6.60 6.25
CA ALA A 134 -7.32 6.97 7.17
C ALA A 134 -7.67 6.58 8.61
N ARG A 135 -6.66 6.18 9.40
CA ARG A 135 -6.82 5.78 10.80
C ARG A 135 -6.42 6.91 11.74
N THR A 136 -7.29 7.25 12.69
CA THR A 136 -6.97 8.22 13.75
C THR A 136 -6.01 7.61 14.78
N PRO A 137 -5.35 8.41 15.65
CA PRO A 137 -4.58 7.89 16.77
C PRO A 137 -5.40 6.95 17.68
N GLU A 138 -6.67 7.25 17.90
CA GLU A 138 -7.61 6.50 18.73
C GLU A 138 -8.12 5.20 18.07
N GLY A 139 -7.76 4.96 16.80
CA GLY A 139 -8.08 3.73 16.09
C GLY A 139 -9.40 3.76 15.33
N ALA A 140 -10.08 4.89 15.20
CA ALA A 140 -11.22 5.01 14.29
C ALA A 140 -10.74 5.10 12.84
N TYR A 141 -11.54 4.61 11.90
CA TYR A 141 -11.34 4.87 10.48
C TYR A 141 -12.21 6.05 10.02
N MET A 142 -11.62 6.89 9.18
CA MET A 142 -12.24 8.04 8.55
C MET A 142 -12.08 7.94 7.04
N HIS A 143 -13.01 8.53 6.30
CA HIS A 143 -13.05 8.44 4.85
C HIS A 143 -13.16 9.81 4.16
N LYS A 144 -12.51 9.91 3.00
CA LYS A 144 -12.63 11.06 2.09
C LYS A 144 -12.50 10.58 0.66
N ALA A 145 -13.26 11.17 -0.25
CA ALA A 145 -13.25 10.79 -1.65
C ALA A 145 -13.18 12.00 -2.60
N TRP A 146 -12.43 11.87 -3.68
CA TRP A 146 -12.56 12.71 -4.85
C TRP A 146 -13.69 12.16 -5.72
N THR A 147 -14.68 13.00 -6.04
CA THR A 147 -15.91 12.61 -6.77
C THR A 147 -15.88 12.96 -8.26
N GLY A 148 -14.72 13.35 -8.78
CA GLY A 148 -14.53 13.77 -10.17
C GLY A 148 -14.54 15.28 -10.35
N SER A 149 -15.21 16.00 -9.45
CA SER A 149 -15.25 17.47 -9.45
C SER A 149 -14.88 18.10 -8.11
N ALA A 150 -15.03 17.37 -7.00
CA ALA A 150 -14.77 17.89 -5.67
C ALA A 150 -14.46 16.78 -4.67
N TRP A 151 -13.78 17.16 -3.58
CA TRP A 151 -13.63 16.34 -2.39
C TRP A 151 -14.95 16.22 -1.61
N TYR A 152 -15.24 15.01 -1.14
CA TYR A 152 -16.33 14.69 -0.23
C TYR A 152 -15.78 13.98 1.02
N PRO A 153 -16.12 14.43 2.24
CA PRO A 153 -16.78 15.70 2.54
C PRO A 153 -15.96 16.90 2.04
N ALA A 154 -16.63 18.04 1.82
CA ALA A 154 -15.99 19.25 1.32
C ALA A 154 -15.00 19.85 2.32
N GLY A 155 -14.02 20.60 1.82
CA GLY A 155 -12.97 21.23 2.63
C GLY A 155 -12.08 20.19 3.31
N LYS A 156 -11.69 20.47 4.56
CA LYS A 156 -10.80 19.62 5.38
C LYS A 156 -11.55 18.59 6.25
N GLY A 157 -12.85 18.40 6.00
CA GLY A 157 -13.68 17.42 6.70
C GLY A 157 -13.49 15.99 6.18
N TRP A 158 -13.83 15.03 7.04
CA TRP A 158 -13.76 13.59 6.81
C TRP A 158 -15.06 12.93 7.28
N GLU A 159 -15.48 11.88 6.57
CA GLU A 159 -16.65 11.06 6.92
C GLU A 159 -16.23 10.02 7.97
N ASP A 160 -16.93 9.99 9.10
CA ASP A 160 -16.61 9.09 10.20
C ASP A 160 -17.18 7.69 9.98
N PHE A 161 -16.29 6.69 9.88
CA PHE A 161 -16.70 5.28 9.84
C PHE A 161 -16.69 4.63 11.22
N GLY A 162 -16.14 5.30 12.23
CA GLY A 162 -16.00 4.79 13.58
C GLY A 162 -15.11 3.55 13.62
N GLY A 163 -15.52 2.60 14.46
CA GLY A 163 -14.75 1.39 14.75
C GLY A 163 -13.56 1.65 15.68
N ASN A 164 -12.86 0.58 16.02
CA ASN A 164 -11.64 0.62 16.82
C ASN A 164 -10.68 -0.43 16.25
N PHE A 165 -9.66 0.02 15.54
CA PHE A 165 -8.79 -0.81 14.71
C PHE A 165 -7.35 -0.80 15.22
N GLU A 166 -6.70 -1.96 15.19
CA GLU A 166 -5.32 -2.11 15.66
C GLU A 166 -4.33 -1.43 14.70
N GLY A 167 -4.56 -1.58 13.39
CA GLY A 167 -3.62 -1.19 12.35
C GLY A 167 -4.24 -0.43 11.17
N PRO A 168 -3.41 -0.08 10.16
CA PRO A 168 -3.84 0.57 8.94
C PRO A 168 -5.02 -0.12 8.23
N PRO A 169 -5.90 0.63 7.55
CA PRO A 169 -6.93 0.07 6.70
C PRO A 169 -6.33 -0.53 5.42
N ALA A 170 -7.03 -1.51 4.83
CA ALA A 170 -6.80 -1.94 3.46
C ALA A 170 -8.09 -1.83 2.64
N ALA A 171 -7.98 -1.50 1.36
CA ALA A 171 -9.14 -1.28 0.51
C ALA A 171 -8.93 -1.81 -0.92
N ALA A 172 -9.99 -2.37 -1.50
CA ALA A 172 -10.02 -2.84 -2.87
C ALA A 172 -11.34 -2.47 -3.54
N SER A 173 -11.32 -2.42 -4.87
CA SER A 173 -12.52 -2.33 -5.69
C SER A 173 -12.47 -3.40 -6.77
N TRP A 174 -13.62 -3.99 -7.10
CA TRP A 174 -13.77 -4.91 -8.22
C TRP A 174 -14.57 -4.36 -9.39
N SER A 175 -15.24 -3.22 -9.22
CA SER A 175 -16.03 -2.55 -10.26
C SER A 175 -16.39 -1.14 -9.84
N ALA A 176 -16.72 -0.30 -10.82
CA ALA A 176 -17.32 1.00 -10.57
C ALA A 176 -18.52 0.88 -9.62
N GLY A 177 -18.56 1.76 -8.60
CA GLY A 177 -19.62 1.74 -7.60
C GLY A 177 -19.45 0.69 -6.49
N ARG A 178 -18.30 0.02 -6.41
CA ARG A 178 -17.93 -0.86 -5.28
C ARG A 178 -16.60 -0.42 -4.67
N LEU A 179 -16.57 -0.22 -3.35
CA LEU A 179 -15.34 -0.24 -2.55
C LEU A 179 -15.52 -1.19 -1.37
N ASP A 180 -14.51 -1.98 -1.07
CA ASP A 180 -14.45 -2.89 0.07
C ASP A 180 -13.27 -2.46 0.95
N ILE A 181 -13.54 -2.26 2.25
CA ILE A 181 -12.58 -1.80 3.25
C ILE A 181 -12.50 -2.85 4.35
N VAL A 182 -11.29 -3.24 4.70
CA VAL A 182 -11.03 -4.18 5.79
C VAL A 182 -10.06 -3.60 6.81
N GLY A 183 -10.21 -4.02 8.06
CA GLY A 183 -9.31 -3.68 9.16
C GLY A 183 -9.37 -4.73 10.25
N VAL A 184 -8.29 -4.86 11.01
CA VAL A 184 -8.24 -5.74 12.19
C VAL A 184 -8.77 -4.96 13.40
N GLY A 185 -9.82 -5.46 14.02
CA GLY A 185 -10.43 -4.86 15.21
C GLY A 185 -9.51 -4.96 16.44
N ALA A 186 -9.30 -3.85 17.14
CA ALA A 186 -8.37 -3.75 18.26
C ALA A 186 -8.81 -4.52 19.52
N GLU A 187 -10.10 -4.86 19.64
CA GLU A 187 -10.63 -5.52 20.84
C GLU A 187 -10.33 -7.03 20.86
N ASN A 188 -10.47 -7.71 19.74
CA ASN A 188 -10.41 -9.17 19.65
C ASN A 188 -9.60 -9.70 18.45
N GLY A 189 -9.01 -8.81 17.66
CA GLY A 189 -8.24 -9.18 16.46
C GLY A 189 -9.10 -9.81 15.35
N THR A 190 -10.42 -9.62 15.36
CA THR A 190 -11.28 -10.08 14.24
C THR A 190 -11.10 -9.19 13.02
N LEU A 191 -11.30 -9.76 11.83
CA LEU A 191 -11.32 -8.98 10.61
C LEU A 191 -12.70 -8.35 10.43
N LEU A 192 -12.75 -7.02 10.43
CA LEU A 192 -13.96 -6.27 10.15
C LEU A 192 -13.94 -5.78 8.69
N HIS A 193 -15.13 -5.75 8.09
CA HIS A 193 -15.35 -5.37 6.71
C HIS A 193 -16.46 -4.33 6.60
N LYS A 194 -16.29 -3.36 5.70
CA LYS A 194 -17.29 -2.36 5.33
C LYS A 194 -17.20 -2.12 3.84
N TYR A 195 -18.33 -2.01 3.17
CA TYR A 195 -18.34 -1.80 1.73
C TYR A 195 -19.30 -0.70 1.31
N TRP A 196 -19.02 -0.12 0.15
CA TRP A 196 -19.90 0.79 -0.56
C TRP A 196 -20.58 0.05 -1.71
N GLN A 197 -21.91 0.11 -1.76
CA GLN A 197 -22.72 -0.24 -2.92
C GLN A 197 -24.04 0.50 -2.83
N ASP A 198 -24.15 1.64 -3.52
CA ASP A 198 -25.26 2.60 -3.39
C ASP A 198 -25.46 3.17 -1.96
N GLY A 199 -24.40 3.09 -1.15
CA GLY A 199 -24.39 3.44 0.27
C GLY A 199 -23.37 2.61 1.04
N TRP A 200 -22.94 3.11 2.19
CA TRP A 200 -22.05 2.37 3.08
C TRP A 200 -22.82 1.32 3.90
N SER A 201 -22.30 0.10 3.96
CA SER A 201 -22.75 -0.90 4.92
C SER A 201 -22.39 -0.52 6.36
N SER A 202 -22.96 -1.19 7.36
CA SER A 202 -22.34 -1.26 8.70
C SER A 202 -21.04 -2.07 8.64
N TRP A 203 -20.20 -1.94 9.67
CA TRP A 203 -19.09 -2.88 9.87
C TRP A 203 -19.65 -4.27 10.15
N GLU A 204 -19.15 -5.27 9.41
CA GLU A 204 -19.45 -6.68 9.62
C GLU A 204 -18.19 -7.44 10.02
N ASP A 205 -18.35 -8.45 10.87
CA ASP A 205 -17.27 -9.30 11.36
C ASP A 205 -17.14 -10.54 10.48
N LEU A 206 -16.04 -10.61 9.71
CA LEU A 206 -15.71 -11.73 8.82
C LEU A 206 -15.07 -12.91 9.56
N LYS A 207 -15.09 -12.88 10.90
CA LYS A 207 -14.59 -13.92 11.80
C LYS A 207 -13.10 -14.20 11.58
N GLY A 208 -12.63 -15.29 12.15
CA GLY A 208 -11.20 -15.61 12.21
C GLY A 208 -10.50 -14.89 13.35
N GLY A 209 -9.17 -14.84 13.28
CA GLY A 209 -8.34 -14.14 14.27
C GLY A 209 -8.06 -14.93 15.57
N PRO A 210 -7.36 -14.31 16.54
CA PRO A 210 -6.90 -12.92 16.51
C PRO A 210 -5.81 -12.71 15.45
N PHE A 211 -6.10 -11.84 14.49
CA PHE A 211 -5.14 -11.35 13.52
C PHE A 211 -4.36 -10.18 14.13
N VAL A 212 -3.20 -9.89 13.56
CA VAL A 212 -2.33 -8.79 14.00
C VAL A 212 -1.96 -7.89 12.83
N GLY A 213 -1.76 -6.60 13.11
CA GLY A 213 -1.32 -5.62 12.11
C GLY A 213 -2.38 -5.27 11.05
N ALA A 214 -1.92 -4.85 9.86
CA ALA A 214 -2.79 -4.47 8.75
C ALA A 214 -3.11 -5.69 7.86
N PRO A 215 -4.38 -5.94 7.48
CA PRO A 215 -4.71 -6.93 6.47
C PRO A 215 -4.31 -6.45 5.06
N SER A 216 -4.39 -7.32 4.07
CA SER A 216 -4.28 -6.98 2.64
C SER A 216 -5.55 -7.42 1.92
N ILE A 217 -6.05 -6.60 0.99
CA ILE A 217 -7.20 -6.94 0.15
C ILE A 217 -6.91 -6.52 -1.29
N THR A 218 -7.17 -7.39 -2.25
CA THR A 218 -7.05 -7.09 -3.68
C THR A 218 -8.14 -7.78 -4.48
N SER A 219 -8.33 -7.37 -5.74
CA SER A 219 -9.36 -7.90 -6.64
C SER A 219 -8.81 -8.04 -8.06
N TRP A 220 -9.28 -9.04 -8.81
CA TRP A 220 -8.98 -9.20 -10.25
C TRP A 220 -10.16 -8.88 -11.16
N GLY A 221 -11.34 -8.60 -10.61
CA GLY A 221 -12.51 -8.30 -11.41
C GLY A 221 -13.84 -8.51 -10.69
N PRO A 222 -14.95 -8.15 -11.37
CA PRO A 222 -16.27 -8.07 -10.75
C PRO A 222 -16.66 -9.34 -9.99
N GLY A 223 -17.11 -9.16 -8.75
CA GLY A 223 -17.57 -10.26 -7.89
C GLY A 223 -16.44 -11.05 -7.25
N ARG A 224 -15.20 -10.55 -7.25
CA ARG A 224 -14.08 -11.21 -6.57
C ARG A 224 -13.17 -10.23 -5.84
N PHE A 225 -12.99 -10.45 -4.54
CA PHE A 225 -11.82 -9.97 -3.82
C PHE A 225 -11.26 -11.11 -2.98
N ASP A 226 -10.01 -10.95 -2.59
CA ASP A 226 -9.26 -11.85 -1.75
C ASP A 226 -8.64 -11.04 -0.62
N ILE A 227 -8.68 -11.58 0.60
CA ILE A 227 -8.21 -10.93 1.82
C ILE A 227 -7.19 -11.83 2.50
N TRP A 228 -6.08 -11.22 2.90
CA TRP A 228 -5.03 -11.86 3.66
C TRP A 228 -4.83 -11.20 5.01
N ALA A 229 -4.64 -12.02 6.04
CA ALA A 229 -4.37 -11.55 7.40
C ALA A 229 -3.43 -12.52 8.13
N VAL A 230 -2.59 -11.99 9.02
CA VAL A 230 -1.61 -12.79 9.76
C VAL A 230 -2.09 -13.08 11.18
N LYS A 231 -1.99 -14.34 11.58
CA LYS A 231 -2.24 -14.82 12.94
C LYS A 231 -1.23 -15.91 13.25
N ASP A 232 -0.65 -15.90 14.44
CA ASP A 232 0.31 -16.93 14.90
C ASP A 232 1.49 -17.15 13.93
N LYS A 233 1.95 -16.09 13.26
CA LYS A 233 2.95 -16.12 12.17
C LYS A 233 2.54 -16.97 10.96
N ASP A 234 1.26 -17.27 10.79
CA ASP A 234 0.71 -17.88 9.58
C ASP A 234 -0.06 -16.84 8.76
N LEU A 235 0.10 -16.88 7.45
CA LEU A 235 -0.75 -16.18 6.51
C LEU A 235 -2.07 -16.94 6.36
N ASN A 236 -3.17 -16.25 6.60
CA ASN A 236 -4.51 -16.79 6.38
C ASN A 236 -5.16 -16.03 5.23
N HIS A 237 -5.98 -16.72 4.46
CA HIS A 237 -6.62 -16.21 3.25
C HIS A 237 -8.13 -16.50 3.28
N LEU A 238 -8.93 -15.52 2.90
CA LEU A 238 -10.39 -15.58 2.75
C LEU A 238 -10.74 -14.88 1.46
N PHE A 239 -11.73 -15.36 0.71
CA PHE A 239 -12.16 -14.66 -0.50
C PHE A 239 -13.67 -14.68 -0.70
N TRP A 240 -14.16 -13.68 -1.43
CA TRP A 240 -15.53 -13.61 -1.91
C TRP A 240 -15.62 -14.15 -3.32
N ASP A 241 -16.52 -15.11 -3.58
CA ASP A 241 -16.62 -15.77 -4.89
C ASP A 241 -17.74 -15.24 -5.81
N GLY A 242 -18.35 -14.11 -5.44
CA GLY A 242 -19.51 -13.53 -6.13
C GLY A 242 -20.84 -13.88 -5.47
N SER A 243 -20.85 -14.88 -4.58
CA SER A 243 -22.05 -15.37 -3.90
C SER A 243 -21.89 -15.53 -2.38
N GLN A 244 -20.70 -15.91 -1.92
CA GLN A 244 -20.42 -16.15 -0.51
C GLN A 244 -18.92 -16.01 -0.23
N TYR A 245 -18.60 -15.82 1.05
CA TYR A 245 -17.24 -15.98 1.53
C TYR A 245 -16.85 -17.45 1.53
N ARG A 246 -15.70 -17.76 0.93
CA ARG A 246 -15.02 -19.06 1.09
C ARG A 246 -14.08 -18.93 2.27
N GLY A 247 -14.40 -19.68 3.32
CA GLY A 247 -13.83 -19.56 4.67
C GLY A 247 -12.31 -19.58 4.73
N TRP A 248 -11.77 -19.16 5.87
CA TRP A 248 -10.34 -18.98 6.09
C TRP A 248 -9.52 -20.25 5.83
N GLU A 249 -8.53 -20.15 4.95
CA GLU A 249 -7.49 -21.16 4.72
C GLU A 249 -6.12 -20.67 5.17
N LYS A 250 -5.24 -21.59 5.54
CA LYS A 250 -3.85 -21.30 5.92
C LYS A 250 -2.92 -21.48 4.72
N LEU A 251 -2.07 -20.49 4.48
CA LEU A 251 -1.08 -20.50 3.38
C LEU A 251 0.37 -20.69 3.84
N GLY A 252 0.60 -20.75 5.16
CA GLY A 252 1.89 -21.06 5.76
C GLY A 252 2.57 -19.85 6.42
N GLY A 253 3.77 -20.11 6.95
CA GLY A 253 4.48 -19.19 7.83
C GLY A 253 4.96 -17.91 7.15
N VAL A 254 4.74 -16.76 7.79
CA VAL A 254 5.18 -15.41 7.37
C VAL A 254 5.50 -14.52 8.58
N SER A 255 6.35 -13.52 8.40
CA SER A 255 6.74 -12.56 9.44
C SER A 255 5.78 -11.37 9.55
N GLN A 256 5.10 -11.02 8.47
CA GLN A 256 4.17 -9.89 8.35
C GLN A 256 3.19 -10.13 7.20
N VAL A 257 2.15 -9.31 7.09
CA VAL A 257 1.23 -9.37 5.95
C VAL A 257 2.00 -9.08 4.66
N PRO A 258 1.83 -9.92 3.62
CA PRO A 258 2.60 -9.82 2.39
C PRO A 258 2.08 -8.72 1.47
N GLN A 259 2.90 -8.38 0.49
CA GLN A 259 2.44 -7.66 -0.69
C GLN A 259 1.76 -8.63 -1.64
N VAL A 260 0.61 -8.26 -2.18
CA VAL A 260 -0.20 -9.14 -3.03
C VAL A 260 -0.62 -8.41 -4.29
N VAL A 261 -0.61 -9.12 -5.41
CA VAL A 261 -1.05 -8.60 -6.69
C VAL A 261 -1.93 -9.58 -7.43
N HIS A 262 -3.02 -9.05 -7.98
CA HIS A 262 -3.80 -9.69 -9.03
C HIS A 262 -3.40 -9.11 -10.38
N TRP A 263 -2.90 -9.95 -11.27
CA TRP A 263 -2.43 -9.51 -12.59
C TRP A 263 -3.23 -10.10 -13.74
N ASN A 264 -4.08 -11.09 -13.46
CA ASN A 264 -5.09 -11.60 -14.38
C ASN A 264 -6.25 -12.20 -13.58
N ALA A 265 -7.36 -12.50 -14.25
CA ALA A 265 -8.40 -13.34 -13.70
C ALA A 265 -7.76 -14.65 -13.19
N THR A 266 -8.08 -14.99 -11.95
CA THR A 266 -7.61 -16.20 -11.26
C THR A 266 -6.08 -16.32 -11.15
N LYS A 267 -5.32 -15.22 -11.23
CA LYS A 267 -3.87 -15.23 -11.04
C LYS A 267 -3.48 -14.29 -9.91
N ILE A 268 -2.85 -14.85 -8.88
CA ILE A 268 -2.42 -14.13 -7.68
C ILE A 268 -0.93 -14.35 -7.49
N ASP A 269 -0.19 -13.31 -7.16
CA ASP A 269 1.17 -13.44 -6.65
C ASP A 269 1.32 -12.75 -5.31
N ILE A 270 1.92 -13.47 -4.35
CA ILE A 270 2.13 -13.05 -2.98
C ILE A 270 3.63 -12.99 -2.72
N ILE A 271 4.14 -11.82 -2.34
CA ILE A 271 5.50 -11.64 -1.87
C ILE A 271 5.49 -11.51 -0.35
N ALA A 272 5.95 -12.55 0.33
CA ALA A 272 5.97 -12.64 1.78
C ALA A 272 7.37 -12.48 2.34
N LYS A 273 7.47 -11.80 3.49
CA LYS A 273 8.68 -11.81 4.31
C LYS A 273 8.66 -13.04 5.21
N LEU A 274 9.75 -13.79 5.19
CA LEU A 274 10.07 -14.85 6.14
C LEU A 274 11.36 -14.47 6.88
N ASP A 275 11.82 -15.31 7.82
CA ASP A 275 12.97 -15.03 8.68
C ASP A 275 14.24 -14.65 7.90
N ASP A 276 14.49 -15.29 6.76
CA ASP A 276 15.74 -15.15 5.98
C ASP A 276 15.59 -14.38 4.66
N GLY A 277 14.44 -13.75 4.40
CA GLY A 277 14.26 -12.94 3.19
C GLY A 277 12.84 -12.87 2.66
N TYR A 278 12.73 -12.56 1.37
CA TYR A 278 11.45 -12.48 0.66
C TYR A 278 11.25 -13.72 -0.21
N PHE A 279 10.02 -14.19 -0.21
CA PHE A 279 9.60 -15.39 -0.90
C PHE A 279 8.32 -15.12 -1.66
N ILE A 280 8.05 -15.95 -2.66
CA ILE A 280 6.87 -15.89 -3.50
C ILE A 280 6.02 -17.15 -3.41
N LYS A 281 4.70 -16.95 -3.48
CA LYS A 281 3.70 -18.01 -3.70
C LYS A 281 2.67 -17.47 -4.69
N SER A 282 2.29 -18.32 -5.64
CA SER A 282 1.47 -17.95 -6.78
C SER A 282 0.21 -18.81 -6.81
N TRP A 283 -0.94 -18.22 -7.12
CA TRP A 283 -2.15 -18.95 -7.49
C TRP A 283 -2.27 -18.96 -9.01
N ASP A 284 -2.38 -20.15 -9.60
CA ASP A 284 -2.46 -20.31 -11.05
C ASP A 284 -3.90 -20.47 -11.58
N GLY A 285 -4.91 -20.35 -10.73
CA GLY A 285 -6.31 -20.55 -11.09
C GLY A 285 -6.88 -21.86 -10.56
N ASP A 286 -6.02 -22.85 -10.31
CA ASP A 286 -6.39 -24.17 -9.83
C ASP A 286 -5.69 -24.54 -8.52
N SER A 287 -4.43 -24.12 -8.35
CA SER A 287 -3.64 -24.44 -7.17
C SER A 287 -2.63 -23.36 -6.78
N TRP A 288 -2.25 -23.37 -5.49
CA TRP A 288 -1.13 -22.62 -4.99
C TRP A 288 0.20 -23.28 -5.41
N ASN A 289 1.16 -22.46 -5.82
CA ASN A 289 2.49 -22.85 -6.30
C ASN A 289 3.57 -22.07 -5.53
N PRO A 290 4.48 -22.74 -4.81
CA PRO A 290 4.44 -24.17 -4.51
C PRO A 290 3.17 -24.52 -3.69
N ALA A 291 2.71 -25.76 -3.72
CA ALA A 291 1.55 -26.19 -2.93
C ALA A 291 1.80 -25.95 -1.43
N ASP A 292 2.94 -26.43 -0.95
CA ASP A 292 3.40 -26.23 0.42
C ASP A 292 4.57 -25.24 0.48
N GLY A 293 4.54 -24.38 1.50
CA GLY A 293 5.59 -23.39 1.75
C GLY A 293 5.67 -22.29 0.69
N TRP A 294 6.89 -21.82 0.45
CA TRP A 294 7.20 -20.64 -0.36
C TRP A 294 8.44 -20.86 -1.21
N SER A 295 8.50 -20.23 -2.40
CA SER A 295 9.71 -20.24 -3.25
C SER A 295 10.54 -18.98 -3.01
N PRO A 296 11.88 -19.05 -2.93
CA PRO A 296 12.70 -17.86 -2.74
C PRO A 296 12.50 -16.82 -3.85
N LEU A 297 12.30 -15.56 -3.48
CA LEU A 297 12.42 -14.42 -4.39
C LEU A 297 13.89 -13.95 -4.39
N ALA A 298 14.35 -13.31 -5.46
CA ALA A 298 15.75 -12.86 -5.56
C ALA A 298 16.21 -12.06 -4.32
N SER A 299 17.40 -12.41 -3.83
CA SER A 299 17.82 -12.21 -2.44
C SER A 299 18.57 -10.88 -2.18
N SER A 300 18.16 -9.76 -2.78
CA SER A 300 18.88 -8.48 -2.61
C SER A 300 18.11 -7.40 -1.84
N PHE A 301 16.84 -7.60 -1.52
CA PHE A 301 16.04 -6.56 -0.85
C PHE A 301 16.25 -6.56 0.67
N SER A 302 16.58 -5.38 1.20
CA SER A 302 16.64 -5.08 2.63
C SER A 302 15.39 -4.34 3.12
N SER A 303 14.70 -3.60 2.22
CA SER A 303 13.36 -3.07 2.48
C SER A 303 12.27 -4.11 2.26
N GLU A 304 11.04 -3.80 2.68
CA GLU A 304 9.87 -4.46 2.13
C GLU A 304 9.78 -4.15 0.62
N PRO A 305 9.56 -5.17 -0.24
CA PRO A 305 9.35 -4.95 -1.65
C PRO A 305 8.03 -4.23 -1.90
N SER A 306 7.91 -3.58 -3.06
CA SER A 306 6.63 -3.20 -3.65
C SER A 306 6.44 -3.98 -4.93
N VAL A 307 5.25 -4.54 -5.16
CA VAL A 307 4.92 -5.29 -6.37
C VAL A 307 3.75 -4.65 -7.08
N VAL A 308 3.83 -4.59 -8.40
CA VAL A 308 2.78 -4.06 -9.25
C VAL A 308 2.67 -4.87 -10.53
N ALA A 309 1.44 -5.18 -10.92
CA ALA A 309 1.14 -5.71 -12.23
C ALA A 309 1.10 -4.58 -13.24
N LYS A 310 1.83 -4.74 -14.33
CA LYS A 310 1.73 -3.82 -15.46
C LYS A 310 0.38 -4.03 -16.13
N ARG A 311 -0.53 -3.05 -16.00
CA ARG A 311 -1.93 -3.18 -16.41
C ARG A 311 -2.04 -3.61 -17.88
N GLY A 312 -2.89 -4.61 -18.13
CA GLY A 312 -3.12 -5.16 -19.48
C GLY A 312 -2.07 -6.18 -19.95
N THR A 313 -1.14 -6.58 -19.09
CA THR A 313 -0.10 -7.58 -19.39
C THR A 313 -0.01 -8.64 -18.30
N ASN A 314 0.81 -9.67 -18.51
CA ASN A 314 1.15 -10.69 -17.51
C ASN A 314 2.48 -10.39 -16.79
N PHE A 315 2.93 -9.13 -16.82
CA PHE A 315 4.23 -8.75 -16.30
C PHE A 315 4.08 -8.19 -14.88
N LEU A 316 4.91 -8.69 -13.97
CA LEU A 316 5.00 -8.18 -12.61
C LEU A 316 6.31 -7.47 -12.43
N SER A 317 6.26 -6.26 -11.90
CA SER A 317 7.45 -5.54 -11.48
C SER A 317 7.54 -5.59 -9.96
N VAL A 318 8.70 -6.01 -9.46
CA VAL A 318 9.02 -6.00 -8.03
C VAL A 318 10.16 -5.03 -7.79
N PHE A 319 9.97 -4.13 -6.85
CA PHE A 319 10.94 -3.13 -6.43
C PHE A 319 11.33 -3.37 -4.99
N GLY A 320 12.60 -3.14 -4.66
CA GLY A 320 13.09 -3.19 -3.28
C GLY A 320 14.36 -2.39 -3.13
N ILE A 321 14.68 -1.96 -1.93
CA ILE A 321 15.91 -1.23 -1.61
C ILE A 321 16.92 -2.23 -1.06
N ASP A 322 18.14 -2.24 -1.59
CA ASP A 322 19.20 -3.11 -1.08
C ASP A 322 19.97 -2.49 0.11
N LYS A 323 20.88 -3.27 0.68
CA LYS A 323 21.73 -2.87 1.82
C LYS A 323 22.63 -1.66 1.55
N ASN A 324 22.83 -1.29 0.28
CA ASN A 324 23.63 -0.15 -0.15
C ASN A 324 22.77 1.09 -0.42
N SER A 325 21.47 1.06 -0.07
CA SER A 325 20.51 2.14 -0.36
C SER A 325 20.28 2.38 -1.85
N GLU A 326 20.37 1.31 -2.65
CA GLU A 326 20.06 1.35 -4.08
C GLU A 326 18.66 0.79 -4.33
N LEU A 327 17.86 1.49 -5.15
CA LEU A 327 16.60 0.93 -5.63
C LEU A 327 16.92 -0.17 -6.65
N ARG A 328 16.34 -1.34 -6.43
CA ARG A 328 16.51 -2.53 -7.24
C ARG A 328 15.17 -2.95 -7.83
N SER A 329 15.22 -3.55 -9.01
CA SER A 329 14.03 -4.14 -9.64
C SER A 329 14.27 -5.55 -10.16
N GLN A 330 13.20 -6.34 -10.16
CA GLN A 330 13.08 -7.61 -10.85
C GLN A 330 11.72 -7.66 -11.55
N VAL A 331 11.63 -8.28 -12.72
CA VAL A 331 10.41 -8.36 -13.51
C VAL A 331 10.09 -9.81 -13.85
N TRP A 332 8.87 -10.25 -13.58
CA TRP A 332 8.33 -11.48 -14.14
C TRP A 332 7.78 -11.20 -15.53
N THR A 333 8.19 -11.98 -16.53
CA THR A 333 7.82 -11.79 -17.94
C THR A 333 6.57 -12.58 -18.36
N GLY A 334 5.92 -13.28 -17.43
CA GLY A 334 4.91 -14.29 -17.72
C GLY A 334 5.49 -15.70 -17.87
N TYR A 335 6.81 -15.82 -18.07
CA TYR A 335 7.51 -17.11 -18.23
C TYR A 335 8.63 -17.29 -17.22
N ASP A 336 9.40 -16.22 -16.98
CA ASP A 336 10.56 -16.24 -16.09
C ASP A 336 10.83 -14.87 -15.43
N TRP A 337 11.61 -14.91 -14.35
CA TRP A 337 12.10 -13.70 -13.68
C TRP A 337 13.30 -13.13 -14.42
N GLN A 338 13.31 -11.82 -14.58
CA GLN A 338 14.37 -11.05 -15.22
C GLN A 338 14.88 -9.93 -14.30
N PRO A 339 16.21 -9.80 -14.11
CA PRO A 339 17.23 -10.71 -14.61
C PRO A 339 17.08 -12.10 -13.96
N ALA A 340 17.45 -13.15 -14.70
CA ALA A 340 17.40 -14.51 -14.20
C ALA A 340 18.31 -14.71 -12.97
N ALA A 341 17.94 -15.70 -12.14
CA ALA A 341 18.55 -16.02 -10.84
C ALA A 341 18.31 -14.94 -9.76
N ASN A 342 19.09 -14.98 -8.66
CA ASN A 342 18.98 -14.07 -7.51
C ASN A 342 19.51 -12.65 -7.77
N LYS A 343 19.37 -12.16 -9.00
CA LYS A 343 19.87 -10.86 -9.45
C LYS A 343 18.74 -9.85 -9.54
N THR A 344 19.11 -8.58 -9.53
CA THR A 344 18.20 -7.45 -9.74
C THR A 344 18.89 -6.40 -10.60
N TRP A 345 18.12 -5.60 -11.34
CA TRP A 345 18.64 -4.41 -12.00
C TRP A 345 18.74 -3.27 -10.99
N SER A 346 19.82 -2.49 -11.07
CA SER A 346 19.87 -1.18 -10.39
C SER A 346 18.96 -0.20 -11.11
N LEU A 347 18.18 0.57 -10.33
CA LEU A 347 17.47 1.77 -10.77
C LEU A 347 18.10 3.06 -10.22
N GLY A 348 19.20 2.97 -9.46
CA GLY A 348 19.96 4.10 -8.94
C GLY A 348 19.99 4.20 -7.42
N LEU A 349 20.94 4.99 -6.91
CA LEU A 349 21.12 5.27 -5.49
C LEU A 349 20.10 6.31 -5.00
N LEU A 350 19.50 6.06 -3.83
CA LEU A 350 18.58 7.00 -3.20
C LEU A 350 19.28 8.23 -2.60
N LYS A 351 20.62 8.22 -2.51
CA LYS A 351 21.43 9.33 -1.99
C LYS A 351 21.87 10.25 -3.14
N GLY A 352 21.26 11.44 -3.22
CA GLY A 352 21.68 12.53 -4.10
C GLY A 352 20.89 13.79 -3.78
N SER A 353 21.55 14.82 -3.27
CA SER A 353 20.95 16.07 -2.76
C SER A 353 20.55 17.07 -3.85
N GLU A 354 20.32 16.62 -5.07
CA GLU A 354 19.97 17.50 -6.19
C GLU A 354 18.49 17.34 -6.49
N VAL A 355 17.70 18.35 -6.11
CA VAL A 355 16.29 18.47 -6.50
C VAL A 355 16.27 18.78 -7.98
N PHE A 356 16.11 17.76 -8.83
CA PHE A 356 15.85 17.96 -10.24
C PHE A 356 14.43 18.50 -10.43
N ARG A 357 14.32 19.61 -11.18
CA ARG A 357 13.05 20.24 -11.52
C ARG A 357 12.64 19.78 -12.92
N PRO A 358 11.37 19.42 -13.16
CA PRO A 358 10.90 18.99 -14.48
C PRO A 358 11.04 20.04 -15.59
N GLU A 359 11.31 21.31 -15.26
CA GLU A 359 11.49 22.41 -16.23
C GLU A 359 12.78 22.29 -17.08
N GLU A 360 13.64 21.30 -16.82
CA GLU A 360 14.92 21.09 -17.51
C GLU A 360 14.93 19.89 -18.49
N LEU A 361 13.77 19.28 -18.79
CA LEU A 361 13.62 18.15 -19.72
C LEU A 361 12.93 18.52 -21.05
#